data_AF-A0A6B1GD76-F1
#
_entry.id   AF-A0A6B1GD76-F1
#
_cell.length_a   1.000
_cell.length_b   1.000
_cell.length_c   1.000
_cell.angle_alpha   90.00
_cell.angle_beta   90.00
_cell.angle_gamma   90.00
#
_symmetry.space_group_name_H-M   'P 1'
#
loop_
_entity.id
_entity.type
_entity.pdbx_description
1 polymer ?
#
loop_
_entity_poly.entity_id
_entity_poly.type
_entity_poly.pdbx_seq_one_letter_code
_entity_poly.pdbx_strand_id
1 'polypeptide(L)'
;MAGPLSGLRVMDVSQLAVGPLGAAFLGELGAEVIKVEVPAGDLIRTLLPHMNGVATYYTSVNVNKKNIALDLKNPRDLEIARGLAERSDVFVENFRPGAMERLGLGYEAVRALNPHIVYCSSSGYGSRGPRRREGSADGYARAFTAFDSFTGPVGGRAERFRSNGHVDHTCAAVVTQTVLAGLCARERFGIAQFVETSMMQAAAVYQTTRIAEHFAGGQHAPLGSATTNLVPHQAFRASDGYIAVGVNTQAQWRGLCAALGLPELAGDARFGDNAARVEHRAELLPLLERAFEGASSADWLARLETHGVPCGPFLTFPDLWASEQVQANEQIVEREHPWGAVKVGGAPWRFSATPARVERAPAIDEHRDEVLALIEAEPPRRDSPRPEPRPAAAPLEGVTVVELAQGISAPLAAMQLGDLGADVIKVEPPGGDWTRTVGPPFLGEESPVYLALNRNKRGVVLDVEDAAGRAALDGLIAGADVLVTDLAPAEAQRLGLRYEDLAAANPDLIHCNVTPFGERGPLRDKPGAEIVLQAMGDIWRY
;
A
#
# COMPACT_ATOMS: atom_id res chain seq x y z
N MET A 1 7.96 13.77 -19.84
CA MET A 1 7.32 12.52 -20.31
C MET A 1 6.00 12.38 -19.59
N ALA A 2 4.95 11.95 -20.30
CA ALA A 2 3.63 11.68 -19.75
C ALA A 2 3.65 10.48 -18.77
N GLY A 3 2.86 10.55 -17.71
CA GLY A 3 2.59 9.44 -16.79
C GLY A 3 1.34 8.63 -17.22
N PRO A 4 0.99 7.55 -16.52
CA PRO A 4 -0.12 6.65 -16.91
C PRO A 4 -1.49 7.34 -16.98
N LEU A 5 -1.70 8.43 -16.22
CA LEU A 5 -2.95 9.18 -16.17
C LEU A 5 -2.86 10.53 -16.91
N SER A 6 -1.84 10.74 -17.73
CA SER A 6 -1.71 11.97 -18.51
C SER A 6 -2.92 12.17 -19.43
N GLY A 7 -3.44 13.39 -19.43
CA GLY A 7 -4.66 13.77 -20.13
C GLY A 7 -5.93 13.71 -19.26
N LEU A 8 -5.88 13.10 -18.07
CA LEU A 8 -6.99 13.13 -17.12
C LEU A 8 -6.90 14.34 -16.19
N ARG A 9 -8.07 14.87 -15.81
CA ARG A 9 -8.20 15.95 -14.82
C ARG A 9 -8.92 15.50 -13.56
N VAL A 10 -8.38 15.87 -12.41
CA VAL A 10 -8.95 15.60 -11.07
C VAL A 10 -9.29 16.91 -10.39
N MET A 11 -10.55 17.09 -10.01
CA MET A 11 -10.98 18.14 -9.09
C MET A 11 -10.93 17.59 -7.67
N ASP A 12 -10.01 18.12 -6.86
CA ASP A 12 -9.82 17.73 -5.47
C ASP A 12 -10.35 18.82 -4.53
N VAL A 13 -11.54 18.62 -3.95
CA VAL A 13 -12.10 19.54 -2.94
C VAL A 13 -11.83 19.06 -1.52
N SER A 14 -11.08 17.97 -1.37
CA SER A 14 -10.88 17.29 -0.09
C SER A 14 -9.90 18.04 0.82
N GLN A 15 -9.98 17.71 2.11
CA GLN A 15 -9.23 18.36 3.17
C GLN A 15 -8.43 17.36 4.01
N LEU A 16 -7.44 17.84 4.75
CA LEU A 16 -6.61 17.01 5.63
C LEU A 16 -5.80 15.94 4.85
N ALA A 17 -5.92 14.66 5.19
CA ALA A 17 -4.97 13.63 4.73
C ALA A 17 -5.51 12.72 3.62
N VAL A 18 -6.65 12.05 3.86
CA VAL A 18 -7.15 10.93 3.02
C VAL A 18 -7.36 11.33 1.57
N GLY A 19 -8.30 12.24 1.32
CA GLY A 19 -8.61 12.70 -0.03
C GLY A 19 -7.40 13.41 -0.66
N PRO A 20 -6.70 14.31 0.07
CA PRO A 20 -5.56 15.00 -0.51
C PRO A 20 -4.43 14.07 -0.94
N LEU A 21 -4.05 13.09 -0.13
CA LEU A 21 -3.01 12.14 -0.48
C LEU A 21 -3.46 11.21 -1.63
N GLY A 22 -4.72 10.77 -1.63
CA GLY A 22 -5.25 9.96 -2.74
C GLY A 22 -5.24 10.71 -4.07
N ALA A 23 -5.62 11.99 -4.06
CA ALA A 23 -5.53 12.84 -5.23
C ALA A 23 -4.07 13.14 -5.63
N ALA A 24 -3.16 13.28 -4.66
CA ALA A 24 -1.74 13.46 -4.93
C ALA A 24 -1.15 12.25 -5.66
N PHE A 25 -1.50 11.01 -5.27
CA PHE A 25 -1.10 9.80 -5.98
C PHE A 25 -1.60 9.78 -7.43
N LEU A 26 -2.82 10.25 -7.72
CA LEU A 26 -3.29 10.41 -9.11
C LEU A 26 -2.44 11.43 -9.88
N GLY A 27 -2.01 12.51 -9.22
CA GLY A 27 -1.09 13.51 -9.78
C GLY A 27 0.32 12.97 -10.01
N GLU A 28 0.82 12.10 -9.13
CA GLU A 28 2.10 11.40 -9.30
C GLU A 28 2.08 10.46 -10.51
N LEU A 29 0.93 9.85 -10.78
CA LEU A 29 0.65 9.08 -12.00
C LEU A 29 0.39 9.98 -13.22
N GLY A 30 0.50 11.30 -13.10
CA GLY A 30 0.49 12.25 -14.22
C GLY A 30 -0.86 12.86 -14.57
N ALA A 31 -1.90 12.70 -13.73
CA ALA A 31 -3.14 13.44 -13.88
C ALA A 31 -2.95 14.92 -13.52
N GLU A 32 -3.72 15.82 -14.14
CA GLU A 32 -3.79 17.21 -13.73
C GLU A 32 -4.72 17.33 -12.51
N VAL A 33 -4.15 17.52 -11.33
CA VAL A 33 -4.92 17.64 -10.08
C VAL A 33 -5.07 19.10 -9.70
N ILE A 34 -6.32 19.58 -9.61
CA ILE A 34 -6.65 20.93 -9.17
C ILE A 34 -7.29 20.85 -7.79
N LYS A 35 -6.54 21.27 -6.77
CA LYS A 35 -7.05 21.42 -5.41
C LYS A 35 -7.88 22.69 -5.30
N VAL A 36 -9.14 22.52 -4.90
CA VAL A 36 -10.05 23.60 -4.52
C VAL A 36 -10.05 23.68 -3.00
N GLU A 37 -9.55 24.77 -2.46
CA GLU A 37 -9.54 25.03 -1.03
C GLU A 37 -10.20 26.35 -0.67
N VAL A 38 -10.58 26.52 0.59
CA VAL A 38 -11.13 27.79 1.06
C VAL A 38 -10.06 28.89 1.05
N PRO A 39 -10.40 30.19 0.96
CA PRO A 39 -9.41 31.29 0.95
C PRO A 39 -8.49 31.35 2.17
N ALA A 40 -8.90 30.79 3.31
CA ALA A 40 -8.05 30.65 4.49
C ALA A 40 -7.06 29.47 4.39
N GLY A 41 -7.22 28.62 3.39
CA GLY A 41 -6.48 27.38 3.18
C GLY A 41 -7.00 26.18 3.98
N ASP A 42 -6.50 25.00 3.62
CA ASP A 42 -6.70 23.77 4.39
C ASP A 42 -6.07 23.88 5.79
N LEU A 43 -6.70 23.30 6.81
CA LEU A 43 -6.21 23.34 8.21
C LEU A 43 -4.78 22.81 8.32
N ILE A 44 -4.40 21.81 7.52
CA ILE A 44 -3.05 21.24 7.55
C ILE A 44 -1.95 22.22 7.16
N ARG A 45 -2.28 23.37 6.53
CA ARG A 45 -1.30 24.45 6.28
C ARG A 45 -0.78 25.09 7.56
N THR A 46 -1.56 25.04 8.65
CA THR A 46 -1.20 25.69 9.92
C THR A 46 -0.57 24.74 10.94
N LEU A 47 -0.59 23.42 10.69
CA LEU A 47 -0.06 22.44 11.62
C LEU A 47 1.48 22.50 11.70
N LEU A 48 2.06 22.22 12.87
CA LEU A 48 3.51 22.14 13.05
C LEU A 48 4.01 20.70 12.80
N PRO A 49 5.29 20.51 12.47
CA PRO A 49 6.31 21.55 12.26
C PRO A 49 6.19 22.27 10.92
N HIS A 50 6.80 23.45 10.84
CA HIS A 50 6.98 24.17 9.59
C HIS A 50 8.42 24.06 9.12
N MET A 51 8.62 23.91 7.82
CA MET A 51 9.90 24.05 7.14
C MET A 51 9.82 25.33 6.30
N ASN A 52 10.71 26.29 6.60
CA ASN A 52 10.76 27.60 5.93
C ASN A 52 9.40 28.32 5.81
N GLY A 53 8.61 28.28 6.88
CA GLY A 53 7.31 28.94 6.93
C GLY A 53 6.14 28.12 6.37
N VAL A 54 6.34 26.83 6.05
CA VAL A 54 5.21 25.93 5.77
C VAL A 54 5.19 24.60 6.47
N ALA A 55 4.00 24.28 6.96
CA ALA A 55 3.26 23.06 6.62
C ALA A 55 4.03 21.85 6.09
N THR A 56 4.88 21.17 6.87
CA THR A 56 5.48 19.91 6.40
C THR A 56 4.40 18.88 6.05
N TYR A 57 3.30 18.86 6.82
CA TYR A 57 2.12 18.05 6.51
C TYR A 57 1.51 18.46 5.17
N TYR A 58 1.22 19.75 4.96
CA TYR A 58 0.66 20.20 3.69
C TYR A 58 1.52 19.80 2.49
N THR A 59 2.85 19.99 2.59
CA THR A 59 3.79 19.64 1.51
C THR A 59 3.88 18.15 1.25
N SER A 60 3.64 17.28 2.24
CA SER A 60 3.76 15.83 2.04
C SER A 60 2.53 15.18 1.40
N VAL A 61 1.34 15.79 1.49
CA VAL A 61 0.08 15.21 0.97
C VAL A 61 -0.58 16.02 -0.15
N ASN A 62 0.09 17.06 -0.64
CA ASN A 62 -0.40 17.90 -1.76
C ASN A 62 0.63 18.11 -2.87
N VAL A 63 1.61 17.21 -2.98
CA VAL A 63 2.52 17.13 -4.14
C VAL A 63 1.72 16.97 -5.44
N ASN A 64 2.28 17.42 -6.56
CA ASN A 64 1.70 17.29 -7.91
C ASN A 64 0.37 18.01 -8.15
N LYS A 65 0.00 18.99 -7.30
CA LYS A 65 -1.27 19.72 -7.44
C LYS A 65 -1.09 21.13 -7.97
N LYS A 66 -2.11 21.60 -8.69
CA LYS A 66 -2.46 23.01 -8.84
C LYS A 66 -3.42 23.44 -7.73
N ASN A 67 -3.56 24.74 -7.50
CA ASN A 67 -4.41 25.27 -6.44
C ASN A 67 -5.23 26.48 -6.89
N ILE A 68 -6.51 26.47 -6.53
CA ILE A 68 -7.40 27.63 -6.60
C ILE A 68 -8.15 27.77 -5.27
N ALA A 69 -8.23 28.99 -4.75
CA ALA A 69 -8.93 29.29 -3.52
C ALA A 69 -10.35 29.79 -3.82
N LEU A 70 -11.37 29.06 -3.37
CA LEU A 70 -12.78 29.35 -3.62
C LEU A 70 -13.61 29.29 -2.33
N ASP A 71 -14.43 30.31 -2.07
CA ASP A 71 -15.50 30.21 -1.08
C ASP A 71 -16.75 29.62 -1.73
N LEU A 72 -16.95 28.31 -1.59
CA LEU A 72 -18.08 27.59 -2.21
C LEU A 72 -19.47 28.04 -1.71
N LYS A 73 -19.55 28.94 -0.72
CA LYS A 73 -20.81 29.60 -0.32
C LYS A 73 -21.11 30.86 -1.14
N ASN A 74 -20.10 31.45 -1.78
CA ASN A 74 -20.26 32.55 -2.71
C ASN A 74 -20.77 32.00 -4.06
N PRO A 75 -21.91 32.49 -4.59
CA PRO A 75 -22.45 32.01 -5.86
C PRO A 75 -21.49 32.10 -7.04
N ARG A 76 -20.58 33.09 -7.07
CA ARG A 76 -19.59 33.24 -8.16
C ARG A 76 -18.53 32.15 -8.12
N ASP A 77 -18.01 31.87 -6.93
CA ASP A 77 -17.00 30.83 -6.73
C ASP A 77 -17.58 29.42 -6.90
N LEU A 78 -18.86 29.23 -6.51
CA LEU A 78 -19.58 27.99 -6.79
C LEU A 78 -19.74 27.75 -8.29
N GLU A 79 -19.96 28.80 -9.09
CA GLU A 79 -20.05 28.67 -10.54
C GLU A 79 -18.70 28.27 -11.16
N ILE A 80 -17.60 28.84 -10.66
CA ILE A 80 -16.23 28.41 -11.04
C ILE A 80 -16.04 26.92 -10.71
N ALA A 81 -16.42 26.49 -9.51
CA ALA A 81 -16.31 25.09 -9.08
C ALA A 81 -17.15 24.14 -9.94
N ARG A 82 -18.36 24.55 -10.37
CA ARG A 82 -19.20 23.79 -11.29
C ARG A 82 -18.60 23.67 -12.68
N GLY A 83 -18.08 24.77 -13.23
CA GLY A 83 -17.37 24.75 -14.52
C GLY A 83 -16.12 23.86 -14.49
N LEU A 84 -15.43 23.81 -13.35
CA LEU A 84 -14.31 22.87 -13.17
C LEU A 84 -14.79 21.41 -13.09
N ALA A 85 -15.86 21.14 -12.35
CA ALA A 85 -16.44 19.80 -12.23
C ALA A 85 -16.93 19.25 -13.59
N GLU A 86 -17.52 20.12 -14.42
CA GLU A 86 -17.93 19.79 -15.80
C GLU A 86 -16.74 19.30 -16.66
N ARG A 87 -15.55 19.87 -16.43
CA ARG A 87 -14.32 19.62 -17.21
C ARG A 87 -13.38 18.58 -16.59
N SER A 88 -13.78 17.95 -15.51
CA SER A 88 -12.97 16.98 -14.78
C SER A 88 -13.35 15.54 -15.15
N ASP A 89 -12.38 14.64 -15.05
CA ASP A 89 -12.61 13.20 -15.20
C ASP A 89 -12.93 12.54 -13.86
N VAL A 90 -12.35 13.08 -12.79
CA VAL A 90 -12.48 12.59 -11.43
C VAL A 90 -12.84 13.76 -10.50
N PHE A 91 -13.76 13.52 -9.57
CA PHE A 91 -14.07 14.43 -8.47
C PHE A 91 -13.77 13.71 -7.15
N VAL A 92 -12.92 14.30 -6.30
CA VAL A 92 -12.52 13.70 -5.01
C VAL A 92 -12.94 14.60 -3.86
N GLU A 93 -13.67 14.04 -2.90
CA GLU A 93 -14.07 14.73 -1.68
C GLU A 93 -14.04 13.79 -0.47
N ASN A 94 -13.89 14.40 0.72
CA ASN A 94 -13.89 13.65 1.98
C ASN A 94 -14.67 14.31 3.11
N PHE A 95 -15.73 15.05 2.75
CA PHE A 95 -16.58 15.70 3.73
C PHE A 95 -17.56 14.71 4.35
N ARG A 96 -18.21 15.13 5.43
CA ARG A 96 -19.29 14.34 6.03
C ARG A 96 -20.42 14.14 5.02
N PRO A 97 -21.05 12.95 4.96
CA PRO A 97 -22.17 12.68 4.08
C PRO A 97 -23.24 13.78 4.12
N GLY A 98 -23.67 14.24 2.94
CA GLY A 98 -24.63 15.34 2.79
C GLY A 98 -24.02 16.73 2.69
N ALA A 99 -22.71 16.90 2.92
CA ALA A 99 -22.07 18.23 2.90
C ALA A 99 -21.98 18.82 1.49
N MET A 100 -21.49 18.04 0.53
CA MET A 100 -21.36 18.50 -0.86
C MET A 100 -22.73 18.68 -1.54
N GLU A 101 -23.72 17.89 -1.16
CA GLU A 101 -25.11 18.02 -1.61
C GLU A 101 -25.69 19.38 -1.21
N ARG A 102 -25.43 19.85 0.02
CA ARG A 102 -25.87 21.19 0.48
C ARG A 102 -25.17 22.34 -0.26
N LEU A 103 -23.95 22.10 -0.73
CA LEU A 103 -23.18 23.06 -1.54
C LEU A 103 -23.55 23.00 -3.03
N GLY A 104 -24.41 22.06 -3.45
CA GLY A 104 -24.78 21.88 -4.85
C GLY A 104 -23.68 21.24 -5.71
N LEU A 105 -22.76 20.51 -5.08
CA LEU A 105 -21.64 19.77 -5.69
C LEU A 105 -21.64 18.29 -5.25
N GLY A 106 -22.77 17.78 -4.76
CA GLY A 106 -22.93 16.35 -4.48
C GLY A 106 -23.02 15.52 -5.77
N TYR A 107 -22.94 14.19 -5.65
CA TYR A 107 -22.84 13.29 -6.79
C TYR A 107 -23.87 13.55 -7.89
N GLU A 108 -25.17 13.61 -7.56
CA GLU A 108 -26.22 13.80 -8.56
C GLU A 108 -26.11 15.14 -9.29
N ALA A 109 -25.69 16.21 -8.60
CA ALA A 109 -25.50 17.52 -9.21
C ALA A 109 -24.29 17.52 -10.16
N VAL A 110 -23.16 16.94 -9.73
CA VAL A 110 -21.96 16.83 -10.56
C VAL A 110 -22.20 15.91 -11.76
N ARG A 111 -22.90 14.79 -11.57
CA ARG A 111 -23.27 13.87 -12.64
C ARG A 111 -24.20 14.51 -13.67
N ALA A 112 -25.13 15.38 -13.24
CA ALA A 112 -26.00 16.11 -14.17
C ALA A 112 -25.21 17.07 -15.06
N LEU A 113 -24.14 17.68 -14.54
CA LEU A 113 -23.20 18.50 -15.33
C LEU A 113 -22.29 17.63 -16.21
N ASN A 114 -21.84 16.49 -15.68
CA ASN A 114 -20.87 15.61 -16.30
C ASN A 114 -21.27 14.14 -16.07
N PRO A 115 -22.06 13.53 -16.98
CA PRO A 115 -22.55 12.15 -16.86
C PRO A 115 -21.45 11.07 -16.87
N HIS A 116 -20.20 11.50 -17.01
CA HIS A 116 -19.02 10.72 -17.27
C HIS A 116 -17.99 10.80 -16.14
N ILE A 117 -18.33 11.49 -15.06
CA ILE A 117 -17.47 11.68 -13.89
C ILE A 117 -17.25 10.36 -13.15
N VAL A 118 -16.02 10.14 -12.67
CA VAL A 118 -15.75 9.23 -11.55
C VAL A 118 -15.77 10.07 -10.28
N TYR A 119 -16.85 9.98 -9.50
CA TYR A 119 -17.00 10.73 -8.26
C TYR A 119 -16.59 9.84 -7.09
N CYS A 120 -15.58 10.25 -6.32
CA CYS A 120 -15.10 9.54 -5.14
C CYS A 120 -15.42 10.31 -3.86
N SER A 121 -16.20 9.68 -2.99
CA SER A 121 -16.48 10.14 -1.62
C SER A 121 -15.76 9.24 -0.62
N SER A 122 -14.99 9.84 0.29
CA SER A 122 -14.36 9.12 1.40
C SER A 122 -14.77 9.72 2.75
N SER A 123 -15.03 8.88 3.76
CA SER A 123 -15.47 9.37 5.06
C SER A 123 -14.87 8.58 6.23
N GLY A 124 -15.10 9.03 7.46
CA GLY A 124 -14.64 8.30 8.64
C GLY A 124 -15.30 6.94 8.81
N TYR A 125 -16.63 6.94 8.98
CA TYR A 125 -17.42 5.77 9.35
C TYR A 125 -18.30 5.23 8.21
N GLY A 126 -18.15 5.74 6.99
CA GLY A 126 -18.98 5.41 5.84
C GLY A 126 -20.25 6.26 5.74
N SER A 127 -20.94 6.15 4.60
CA SER A 127 -22.17 6.90 4.28
C SER A 127 -23.44 6.31 4.91
N ARG A 128 -23.34 5.15 5.56
CA ARG A 128 -24.45 4.41 6.17
C ARG A 128 -24.16 4.08 7.65
N GLY A 129 -25.21 3.68 8.38
CA GLY A 129 -25.10 3.31 9.78
C GLY A 129 -25.26 4.49 10.77
N PRO A 130 -25.23 4.20 12.09
CA PRO A 130 -25.56 5.16 13.14
C PRO A 130 -24.53 6.29 13.26
N ARG A 131 -23.25 6.01 13.00
CA ARG A 131 -22.14 6.98 13.15
C ARG A 131 -21.82 7.79 11.91
N ARG A 132 -22.58 7.63 10.82
CA ARG A 132 -22.32 8.28 9.51
C ARG A 132 -22.20 9.82 9.54
N ARG A 133 -22.76 10.46 10.58
CA ARG A 133 -22.75 11.93 10.74
C ARG A 133 -21.61 12.43 11.64
N GLU A 134 -20.85 11.52 12.25
CA GLU A 134 -19.75 11.87 13.17
C GLU A 134 -18.49 12.26 12.40
N GLY A 135 -17.69 13.14 13.00
CA GLY A 135 -16.32 13.37 12.53
C GLY A 135 -15.40 12.22 12.91
N SER A 136 -14.42 11.94 12.08
CA SER A 136 -13.34 11.01 12.39
C SER A 136 -11.98 11.62 12.02
N ALA A 137 -10.95 11.12 12.67
CA ALA A 137 -9.54 11.34 12.41
C ALA A 137 -8.83 10.01 12.67
N ASP A 138 -7.60 9.85 12.20
CA ASP A 138 -6.84 8.59 12.28
C ASP A 138 -6.90 7.94 13.68
N GLY A 139 -6.65 8.72 14.75
CA GLY A 139 -6.71 8.21 16.12
C GLY A 139 -8.08 7.66 16.54
N TYR A 140 -9.19 8.25 16.07
CA TYR A 140 -10.53 7.73 16.36
C TYR A 140 -10.84 6.46 15.58
N ALA A 141 -10.46 6.43 14.29
CA ALA A 141 -10.66 5.26 13.46
C ALA A 141 -9.88 4.06 14.02
N ARG A 142 -8.60 4.25 14.35
CA ARG A 142 -7.74 3.21 14.94
C ARG A 142 -8.29 2.64 16.24
N ALA A 143 -8.71 3.51 17.16
CA ALA A 143 -9.28 3.07 18.43
C ALA A 143 -10.57 2.26 18.20
N PHE A 144 -11.41 2.70 17.26
CA PHE A 144 -12.68 2.04 16.98
C PHE A 144 -12.53 0.72 16.19
N THR A 145 -11.48 0.56 15.39
CA THR A 145 -11.20 -0.65 14.59
C THR A 145 -10.34 -1.68 15.34
N ALA A 146 -10.16 -1.51 16.65
CA ALA A 146 -9.30 -2.33 17.50
C ALA A 146 -7.82 -2.37 17.06
N PHE A 147 -7.39 -1.42 16.23
CA PHE A 147 -6.02 -1.41 15.70
C PHE A 147 -4.98 -1.32 16.84
N ASP A 148 -5.26 -0.48 17.84
CA ASP A 148 -4.35 -0.24 18.96
C ASP A 148 -4.40 -1.33 20.04
N SER A 149 -5.36 -2.28 19.99
CA SER A 149 -5.66 -3.17 21.13
C SER A 149 -4.55 -4.19 21.44
N PHE A 150 -3.67 -4.46 20.48
CA PHE A 150 -2.60 -5.46 20.55
C PHE A 150 -1.20 -4.84 20.40
N THR A 151 -1.11 -3.51 20.41
CA THR A 151 0.16 -2.79 20.39
C THR A 151 0.59 -2.48 21.82
N GLY A 152 1.88 -2.66 22.14
CA GLY A 152 2.44 -2.32 23.46
C GLY A 152 3.31 -3.45 24.05
N PRO A 153 3.91 -3.22 25.24
CA PRO A 153 4.77 -4.20 25.90
C PRO A 153 3.99 -5.43 26.38
N VAL A 154 4.65 -6.59 26.41
CA VAL A 154 4.08 -7.85 26.90
C VAL A 154 3.54 -7.68 28.33
N GLY A 155 2.29 -8.08 28.56
CA GLY A 155 1.62 -7.93 29.85
C GLY A 155 1.28 -6.49 30.25
N GLY A 156 1.58 -5.52 29.38
CA GLY A 156 1.27 -4.11 29.58
C GLY A 156 -0.10 -3.70 29.06
N ARG A 157 -0.41 -2.41 29.20
CA ARG A 157 -1.60 -1.82 28.60
C ARG A 157 -1.44 -1.71 27.08
N ALA A 158 -2.55 -1.79 26.36
CA ALA A 158 -2.58 -1.43 24.95
C ALA A 158 -2.10 0.03 24.76
N GLU A 159 -1.25 0.25 23.76
CA GLU A 159 -0.67 1.53 23.42
C GLU A 159 -1.05 1.93 22.00
N ARG A 160 -1.19 3.24 21.79
CA ARG A 160 -1.31 3.77 20.45
C ARG A 160 0.02 3.64 19.72
N PHE A 161 -0.03 3.11 18.51
CA PHE A 161 1.09 3.14 17.59
C PHE A 161 1.52 4.58 17.27
N ARG A 162 2.80 4.91 17.47
CA ARG A 162 3.27 6.31 17.58
C ARG A 162 3.63 6.98 16.24
N SER A 163 3.23 6.40 15.12
CA SER A 163 3.29 7.06 13.80
C SER A 163 1.87 7.42 13.33
N ASN A 164 1.68 8.69 12.93
CA ASN A 164 0.38 9.23 12.52
C ASN A 164 0.05 8.81 11.08
N GLY A 165 -1.23 8.58 10.80
CA GLY A 165 -1.74 8.50 9.44
C GLY A 165 -1.79 7.10 8.82
N HIS A 166 -1.75 6.03 9.61
CA HIS A 166 -1.83 4.66 9.06
C HIS A 166 -3.14 4.41 8.33
N VAL A 167 -4.25 4.67 9.02
CA VAL A 167 -5.57 4.44 8.45
C VAL A 167 -5.84 5.53 7.41
N ASP A 168 -5.35 6.76 7.62
CA ASP A 168 -5.45 7.83 6.62
C ASP A 168 -4.74 7.46 5.30
N HIS A 169 -3.48 7.03 5.36
CA HIS A 169 -2.67 6.67 4.18
C HIS A 169 -3.18 5.40 3.51
N THR A 170 -3.60 4.41 4.28
CA THR A 170 -4.26 3.21 3.73
C THR A 170 -5.55 3.60 3.01
N CYS A 171 -6.33 4.51 3.59
CA CYS A 171 -7.56 5.01 2.96
C CYS A 171 -7.25 5.81 1.68
N ALA A 172 -6.19 6.61 1.66
CA ALA A 172 -5.72 7.31 0.46
C ALA A 172 -5.31 6.34 -0.66
N ALA A 173 -4.62 5.24 -0.32
CA ALA A 173 -4.29 4.19 -1.28
C ALA A 173 -5.56 3.50 -1.83
N VAL A 174 -6.54 3.21 -0.96
CA VAL A 174 -7.85 2.66 -1.37
C VAL A 174 -8.64 3.66 -2.24
N VAL A 175 -8.61 4.95 -1.93
CA VAL A 175 -9.20 6.01 -2.78
C VAL A 175 -8.57 5.96 -4.17
N THR A 176 -7.24 5.91 -4.25
CA THR A 176 -6.52 5.83 -5.53
C THR A 176 -6.90 4.57 -6.30
N GLN A 177 -6.86 3.41 -5.66
CA GLN A 177 -7.23 2.12 -6.24
C GLN A 177 -8.66 2.13 -6.80
N THR A 178 -9.62 2.63 -6.02
CA THR A 178 -11.03 2.60 -6.41
C THR A 178 -11.36 3.62 -7.50
N VAL A 179 -10.67 4.78 -7.52
CA VAL A 179 -10.73 5.72 -8.64
C VAL A 179 -10.16 5.09 -9.91
N LEU A 180 -9.00 4.43 -9.85
CA LEU A 180 -8.41 3.73 -10.98
C LEU A 180 -9.34 2.63 -11.52
N ALA A 181 -9.95 1.84 -10.64
CA ALA A 181 -10.95 0.85 -11.03
C ALA A 181 -12.18 1.50 -11.70
N GLY A 182 -12.63 2.64 -11.19
CA GLY A 182 -13.73 3.39 -11.78
C GLY A 182 -13.40 3.96 -13.17
N LEU A 183 -12.17 4.44 -13.36
CA LEU A 183 -11.65 4.87 -14.65
C LEU A 183 -11.56 3.68 -15.62
N CYS A 184 -11.06 2.53 -15.19
CA CYS A 184 -11.04 1.31 -16.01
C CYS A 184 -12.44 0.91 -16.47
N ALA A 185 -13.43 0.88 -15.58
CA ALA A 185 -14.81 0.57 -15.94
C ALA A 185 -15.38 1.59 -16.94
N ARG A 186 -15.05 2.86 -16.77
CA ARG A 186 -15.48 3.94 -17.66
C ARG A 186 -14.89 3.80 -19.05
N GLU A 187 -13.59 3.57 -19.17
CA GLU A 187 -12.91 3.48 -20.47
C GLU A 187 -13.25 2.18 -21.20
N ARG A 188 -13.38 1.05 -20.49
CA ARG A 188 -13.66 -0.26 -21.10
C ARG A 188 -15.14 -0.46 -21.44
N PHE A 189 -16.04 0.07 -20.60
CA PHE A 189 -17.45 -0.29 -20.65
C PHE A 189 -18.40 0.91 -20.68
N GLY A 190 -17.88 2.15 -20.71
CA GLY A 190 -18.70 3.36 -20.80
C GLY A 190 -19.41 3.73 -19.50
N ILE A 191 -19.05 3.10 -18.38
CA ILE A 191 -19.76 3.20 -17.11
C ILE A 191 -19.06 4.22 -16.20
N ALA A 192 -19.68 5.38 -16.01
CA ALA A 192 -19.29 6.33 -14.97
C ALA A 192 -19.56 5.73 -13.58
N GLN A 193 -18.84 6.20 -12.55
CA GLN A 193 -18.88 5.56 -11.23
C GLN A 193 -19.07 6.57 -10.11
N PHE A 194 -19.91 6.19 -9.14
CA PHE A 194 -19.89 6.76 -7.80
C PHE A 194 -19.17 5.78 -6.88
N VAL A 195 -18.03 6.20 -6.37
CA VAL A 195 -17.15 5.42 -5.51
C VAL A 195 -17.31 5.93 -4.09
N GLU A 196 -17.66 5.04 -3.17
CA GLU A 196 -17.74 5.33 -1.74
C GLU A 196 -16.76 4.45 -0.97
N THR A 197 -15.91 5.07 -0.14
CA THR A 197 -15.03 4.36 0.78
C THR A 197 -14.97 5.04 2.15
N SER A 198 -14.26 4.42 3.09
CA SER A 198 -14.12 4.93 4.44
C SER A 198 -12.84 4.49 5.14
N MET A 199 -12.45 5.24 6.16
CA MET A 199 -11.35 4.86 7.06
C MET A 199 -11.61 3.50 7.73
N MET A 200 -12.88 3.15 7.99
CA MET A 200 -13.28 1.83 8.46
C MET A 200 -12.93 0.70 7.49
N GLN A 201 -13.24 0.89 6.20
CA GLN A 201 -12.90 -0.09 5.17
C GLN A 201 -11.39 -0.18 4.98
N ALA A 202 -10.68 0.96 5.01
CA ALA A 202 -9.22 0.98 4.95
C ALA A 202 -8.57 0.25 6.13
N ALA A 203 -9.08 0.43 7.35
CA ALA A 203 -8.60 -0.31 8.52
C ALA A 203 -8.85 -1.82 8.39
N ALA A 204 -9.99 -2.23 7.82
CA ALA A 204 -10.26 -3.64 7.55
C ALA A 204 -9.27 -4.24 6.53
N VAL A 205 -8.90 -3.49 5.49
CA VAL A 205 -7.83 -3.90 4.54
C VAL A 205 -6.50 -4.06 5.26
N TYR A 206 -6.11 -3.06 6.07
CA TYR A 206 -4.86 -3.11 6.84
C TYR A 206 -4.81 -4.30 7.82
N GLN A 207 -5.96 -4.65 8.41
CA GLN A 207 -6.09 -5.70 9.41
C GLN A 207 -6.55 -7.06 8.80
N THR A 208 -6.49 -7.24 7.48
CA THR A 208 -7.06 -8.41 6.77
C THR A 208 -6.70 -9.75 7.43
N THR A 209 -5.41 -10.00 7.66
CA THR A 209 -4.93 -11.25 8.27
C THR A 209 -5.26 -11.34 9.75
N ARG A 210 -5.27 -10.22 10.47
CA ARG A 210 -5.58 -10.14 11.91
C ARG A 210 -7.05 -10.40 12.21
N ILE A 211 -7.94 -9.91 11.36
CA ILE A 211 -9.37 -10.17 11.44
C ILE A 211 -9.61 -11.67 11.27
N ALA A 212 -9.04 -12.28 10.24
CA ALA A 212 -9.18 -13.71 9.99
C ALA A 212 -8.62 -14.56 11.14
N GLU A 213 -7.43 -14.21 11.64
CA GLU A 213 -6.82 -14.85 12.80
C GLU A 213 -7.71 -14.75 14.05
N HIS A 214 -8.26 -13.57 14.34
CA HIS A 214 -9.13 -13.37 15.51
C HIS A 214 -10.35 -14.30 15.47
N PHE A 215 -11.06 -14.30 14.34
CA PHE A 215 -12.28 -15.10 14.19
C PHE A 215 -12.00 -16.60 14.00
N ALA A 216 -10.76 -16.99 13.75
CA ALA A 216 -10.29 -18.37 13.85
C ALA A 216 -9.96 -18.81 15.29
N GLY A 217 -10.18 -17.96 16.30
CA GLY A 217 -9.92 -18.23 17.71
C GLY A 217 -8.58 -17.69 18.23
N GLY A 218 -7.88 -16.91 17.42
CA GLY A 218 -6.63 -16.25 17.80
C GLY A 218 -6.84 -15.19 18.87
N GLN A 219 -5.92 -15.15 19.84
CA GLN A 219 -5.92 -14.15 20.90
C GLN A 219 -4.95 -13.01 20.56
N HIS A 220 -5.45 -11.79 20.69
CA HIS A 220 -4.68 -10.58 20.42
C HIS A 220 -4.37 -9.89 21.74
N ALA A 221 -3.09 -9.79 22.08
CA ALA A 221 -2.59 -9.08 23.24
C ALA A 221 -1.31 -8.32 22.86
N PRO A 222 -0.93 -7.27 23.61
CA PRO A 222 0.37 -6.63 23.47
C PRO A 222 1.52 -7.66 23.54
N LEU A 223 2.36 -7.69 22.50
CA LEU A 223 3.46 -8.66 22.34
C LEU A 223 4.85 -8.00 22.13
N GLY A 224 4.97 -6.70 22.44
CA GLY A 224 6.16 -5.94 22.07
C GLY A 224 6.31 -5.88 20.55
N SER A 225 7.48 -6.27 20.03
CA SER A 225 7.74 -6.38 18.59
C SER A 225 7.40 -7.73 17.98
N ALA A 226 6.93 -8.69 18.78
CA ALA A 226 6.63 -10.02 18.27
C ALA A 226 5.26 -10.08 17.58
N THR A 227 5.17 -10.92 16.56
CA THR A 227 3.89 -11.34 16.00
C THR A 227 3.29 -12.52 16.79
N THR A 228 2.01 -12.81 16.59
CA THR A 228 1.24 -13.87 17.27
C THR A 228 1.50 -15.27 16.71
N ASN A 229 1.70 -15.40 15.40
CA ASN A 229 1.59 -16.66 14.65
C ASN A 229 2.87 -17.11 13.94
N LEU A 230 3.98 -16.38 14.11
CA LEU A 230 5.32 -16.74 13.62
C LEU A 230 6.35 -16.52 14.73
N VAL A 231 7.16 -17.55 15.02
CA VAL A 231 8.20 -17.46 16.06
C VAL A 231 9.49 -18.11 15.57
N PRO A 232 10.66 -17.44 15.70
CA PRO A 232 10.83 -16.05 16.10
C PRO A 232 10.54 -15.08 14.94
N HIS A 233 9.77 -14.02 15.22
CA HIS A 233 9.54 -12.91 14.30
C HIS A 233 9.33 -11.63 15.11
N GLN A 234 10.45 -11.04 15.55
CA GLN A 234 10.50 -9.94 16.54
C GLN A 234 11.86 -9.24 16.53
N ALA A 235 12.03 -8.23 17.38
CA ALA A 235 13.34 -7.67 17.67
C ALA A 235 14.03 -8.39 18.83
N PHE A 236 15.35 -8.49 18.72
CA PHE A 236 16.24 -9.04 19.73
C PHE A 236 17.29 -8.01 20.13
N ARG A 237 17.62 -7.98 21.42
CA ARG A 237 18.65 -7.09 21.97
C ARG A 237 20.04 -7.69 21.71
N ALA A 238 20.87 -6.96 20.98
CA ALA A 238 22.29 -7.22 20.83
C ALA A 238 23.09 -6.52 21.94
N SER A 239 24.42 -6.67 21.96
CA SER A 239 25.25 -6.04 22.99
C SER A 239 25.24 -4.50 22.94
N ASP A 240 24.92 -3.92 21.79
CA ASP A 240 25.02 -2.48 21.48
C ASP A 240 23.71 -1.86 20.95
N GLY A 241 22.63 -2.64 20.80
CA GLY A 241 21.41 -2.18 20.15
C GLY A 241 20.35 -3.26 19.99
N TYR A 242 19.50 -3.10 18.98
CA TYR A 242 18.48 -4.06 18.61
C TYR A 242 18.63 -4.44 17.13
N ILE A 243 18.26 -5.68 16.83
CA ILE A 243 18.12 -6.19 15.47
C ILE A 243 16.74 -6.79 15.29
N ALA A 244 16.12 -6.56 14.14
CA ALA A 244 14.90 -7.25 13.74
C ALA A 244 15.27 -8.59 13.09
N VAL A 245 14.55 -9.64 13.45
CA VAL A 245 14.74 -10.99 12.89
C VAL A 245 13.37 -11.57 12.55
N GLY A 246 13.20 -12.04 11.30
CA GLY A 246 11.98 -12.68 10.83
C GLY A 246 12.25 -14.07 10.29
N VAL A 247 11.66 -15.10 10.90
CA VAL A 247 11.72 -16.49 10.43
C VAL A 247 10.35 -16.92 9.92
N ASN A 248 10.24 -17.10 8.60
CA ASN A 248 9.00 -17.49 7.91
C ASN A 248 9.04 -18.94 7.44
N THR A 249 10.23 -19.51 7.21
CA THR A 249 10.40 -20.88 6.69
C THR A 249 11.29 -21.74 7.57
N GLN A 250 11.21 -23.05 7.39
CA GLN A 250 12.04 -24.02 8.11
C GLN A 250 13.52 -23.94 7.72
N ALA A 251 13.83 -23.53 6.49
CA ALA A 251 15.21 -23.26 6.09
C ALA A 251 15.78 -22.08 6.88
N GLN A 252 15.01 -21.00 7.04
CA GLN A 252 15.40 -19.83 7.83
C GLN A 252 15.54 -20.16 9.33
N TRP A 253 14.68 -21.04 9.88
CA TRP A 253 14.82 -21.51 11.26
C TRP A 253 16.15 -22.24 11.48
N ARG A 254 16.49 -23.20 10.60
CA ARG A 254 17.79 -23.90 10.65
C ARG A 254 18.96 -22.93 10.48
N GLY A 255 18.83 -21.96 9.58
CA GLY A 255 19.82 -20.89 9.38
C GLY A 255 20.04 -20.06 10.65
N LEU A 256 18.96 -19.70 11.35
CA LEU A 256 19.04 -18.97 12.62
C LEU A 256 19.75 -19.79 13.70
N CYS A 257 19.36 -21.05 13.89
CA CYS A 257 20.02 -21.95 14.84
C CYS A 257 21.53 -22.08 14.55
N ALA A 258 21.90 -22.23 13.28
CA ALA A 258 23.30 -22.29 12.86
C ALA A 258 24.05 -20.96 13.14
N ALA A 259 23.45 -19.83 12.79
CA ALA A 259 24.05 -18.50 12.99
C ALA A 259 24.28 -18.17 14.48
N LEU A 260 23.38 -18.62 15.36
CA LEU A 260 23.50 -18.45 16.81
C LEU A 260 24.43 -19.47 17.48
N GLY A 261 24.88 -20.51 16.75
CA GLY A 261 25.65 -21.60 17.34
C GLY A 261 24.82 -22.50 18.26
N LEU A 262 23.52 -22.63 18.00
CA LEU A 262 22.56 -23.44 18.74
C LEU A 262 21.89 -24.51 17.84
N PRO A 263 22.67 -25.35 17.13
CA PRO A 263 22.13 -26.31 16.16
C PRO A 263 21.20 -27.35 16.80
N GLU A 264 21.32 -27.63 18.10
CA GLU A 264 20.45 -28.52 18.85
C GLU A 264 18.99 -28.06 18.87
N LEU A 265 18.73 -26.74 18.82
CA LEU A 265 17.37 -26.21 18.78
C LEU A 265 16.64 -26.59 17.49
N ALA A 266 17.36 -26.77 16.38
CA ALA A 266 16.76 -27.19 15.12
C ALA A 266 16.25 -28.64 15.14
N GLY A 267 16.80 -29.48 16.02
CA GLY A 267 16.40 -30.89 16.20
C GLY A 267 15.48 -31.13 17.40
N ASP A 268 15.22 -30.11 18.22
CA ASP A 268 14.34 -30.22 19.38
C ASP A 268 12.87 -30.29 18.92
N ALA A 269 12.14 -31.32 19.36
CA ALA A 269 10.74 -31.52 19.01
C ALA A 269 9.84 -30.34 19.41
N ARG A 270 10.19 -29.60 20.47
CA ARG A 270 9.46 -28.39 20.91
C ARG A 270 9.57 -27.23 19.91
N PHE A 271 10.60 -27.24 19.05
CA PHE A 271 10.88 -26.17 18.10
C PHE A 271 10.92 -26.67 16.64
N GLY A 272 10.44 -27.90 16.42
CA GLY A 272 10.56 -28.63 15.15
C GLY A 272 9.83 -27.96 13.99
N ASP A 273 8.74 -27.23 14.26
CA ASP A 273 8.02 -26.41 13.30
C ASP A 273 7.50 -25.10 13.90
N ASN A 274 6.89 -24.26 13.07
CA ASN A 274 6.40 -22.97 13.50
C ASN A 274 5.30 -23.08 14.58
N ALA A 275 4.37 -24.03 14.43
CA ALA A 275 3.29 -24.21 15.40
C ALA A 275 3.86 -24.60 16.77
N ALA A 276 4.81 -25.54 16.79
CA ALA A 276 5.53 -25.92 17.99
C ALA A 276 6.29 -24.72 18.60
N ARG A 277 6.98 -23.91 17.78
CA ARG A 277 7.67 -22.70 18.27
C ARG A 277 6.72 -21.64 18.82
N VAL A 278 5.52 -21.51 18.27
CA VAL A 278 4.47 -20.61 18.79
C VAL A 278 3.96 -21.11 20.15
N GLU A 279 3.68 -22.41 20.28
CA GLU A 279 3.23 -23.04 21.53
C GLU A 279 4.30 -22.94 22.63
N HIS A 280 5.56 -23.23 22.28
CA HIS A 280 6.70 -23.20 23.20
C HIS A 280 7.43 -21.86 23.22
N ARG A 281 6.78 -20.76 22.81
CA ARG A 281 7.37 -19.41 22.74
C ARG A 281 8.05 -18.99 24.03
N ALA A 282 7.40 -19.23 25.18
CA ALA A 282 7.92 -18.84 26.49
C ALA A 282 9.22 -19.57 26.87
N GLU A 283 9.45 -20.76 26.31
CA GLU A 283 10.69 -21.52 26.49
C GLU A 283 11.77 -21.11 25.47
N LEU A 284 11.37 -20.84 24.21
CA LEU A 284 12.28 -20.54 23.12
C LEU A 284 12.89 -19.13 23.23
N LEU A 285 12.07 -18.10 23.46
CA LEU A 285 12.54 -16.71 23.37
C LEU A 285 13.69 -16.39 24.34
N PRO A 286 13.69 -16.83 25.62
CA PRO A 286 14.82 -16.58 26.52
C PRO A 286 16.14 -17.25 26.09
N LEU A 287 16.09 -18.31 25.27
CA LEU A 287 17.29 -18.93 24.70
C LEU A 287 17.86 -18.04 23.60
N LEU A 288 17.00 -17.56 22.70
CA LEU A 288 17.39 -16.68 21.60
C LEU A 288 17.87 -15.32 22.10
N GLU A 289 17.15 -14.71 23.05
CA GLU A 289 17.51 -13.42 23.66
C GLU A 289 18.92 -13.46 24.27
N ARG A 290 19.21 -14.48 25.08
CA ARG A 290 20.55 -14.66 25.67
C ARG A 290 21.64 -14.84 24.60
N ALA A 291 21.34 -15.53 23.50
CA ALA A 291 22.30 -15.71 22.42
C ALA A 291 22.61 -14.37 21.74
N PHE A 292 21.58 -13.57 21.42
CA PHE A 292 21.75 -12.28 20.78
C PHE A 292 22.50 -11.25 21.63
N GLU A 293 22.45 -11.33 22.96
CA GLU A 293 23.26 -10.46 23.83
C GLU A 293 24.78 -10.69 23.68
N GLY A 294 25.21 -11.83 23.11
CA GLY A 294 26.61 -12.25 23.03
C GLY A 294 27.48 -11.56 21.98
N ALA A 295 26.90 -10.74 21.08
CA ALA A 295 27.67 -9.99 20.07
C ALA A 295 26.98 -8.68 19.67
N SER A 296 27.70 -7.86 18.90
CA SER A 296 27.20 -6.59 18.39
C SER A 296 26.10 -6.79 17.33
N SER A 297 25.28 -5.77 17.12
CA SER A 297 24.25 -5.76 16.08
C SER A 297 24.87 -6.00 14.71
N ALA A 298 26.03 -5.38 14.42
CA ALA A 298 26.74 -5.54 13.16
C ALA A 298 27.23 -6.99 12.95
N ASP A 299 27.81 -7.62 13.97
CA ASP A 299 28.25 -9.01 13.89
C ASP A 299 27.08 -9.97 13.64
N TRP A 300 25.94 -9.74 14.30
CA TRP A 300 24.76 -10.57 14.09
C TRP A 300 24.15 -10.40 12.72
N LEU A 301 24.01 -9.17 12.23
CA LEU A 301 23.51 -8.92 10.87
C LEU A 301 24.36 -9.68 9.83
N ALA A 302 25.69 -9.59 9.90
CA ALA A 302 26.57 -10.31 8.99
C ALA A 302 26.43 -11.85 9.07
N ARG A 303 26.32 -12.40 10.29
CA ARG A 303 26.15 -13.85 10.50
C ARG A 303 24.79 -14.35 9.99
N LEU A 304 23.72 -13.62 10.30
CA LEU A 304 22.35 -13.97 9.90
C LEU A 304 22.19 -13.90 8.38
N GLU A 305 22.73 -12.87 7.74
CA GLU A 305 22.73 -12.72 6.28
C GLU A 305 23.45 -13.90 5.60
N THR A 306 24.60 -14.31 6.13
CA THR A 306 25.35 -15.48 5.62
C THR A 306 24.53 -16.77 5.67
N HIS A 307 23.60 -16.88 6.62
CA HIS A 307 22.73 -18.05 6.79
C HIS A 307 21.32 -17.87 6.16
N GLY A 308 21.12 -16.80 5.38
CA GLY A 308 19.84 -16.56 4.68
C GLY A 308 18.67 -16.24 5.61
N VAL A 309 18.93 -15.71 6.81
CA VAL A 309 17.88 -15.31 7.76
C VAL A 309 17.50 -13.85 7.53
N PRO A 310 16.23 -13.53 7.26
CA PRO A 310 15.77 -12.13 7.17
C PRO A 310 16.06 -11.36 8.46
N CYS A 311 16.89 -10.33 8.35
CA CYS A 311 17.25 -9.46 9.46
C CYS A 311 17.55 -8.03 9.03
N GLY A 312 17.40 -7.07 9.94
CA GLY A 312 17.76 -5.68 9.68
C GLY A 312 17.97 -4.83 10.93
N PRO A 313 18.70 -3.71 10.78
CA PRO A 313 18.92 -2.74 11.84
C PRO A 313 17.67 -1.88 12.07
N PHE A 314 17.58 -1.28 13.26
CA PHE A 314 16.66 -0.18 13.52
C PHE A 314 17.29 1.14 13.07
N LEU A 315 16.75 1.73 12.01
CA LEU A 315 17.29 2.95 11.41
C LEU A 315 16.62 4.22 11.97
N THR A 316 17.34 5.33 11.93
CA THR A 316 16.78 6.67 12.13
C THR A 316 16.49 7.36 10.80
N PHE A 317 15.68 8.43 10.78
CA PHE A 317 15.52 9.26 9.57
C PHE A 317 16.84 9.73 8.93
N PRO A 318 17.86 10.21 9.69
CA PRO A 318 19.19 10.45 9.14
C PRO A 318 19.83 9.23 8.47
N ASP A 319 19.76 8.05 9.09
CA ASP A 319 20.33 6.82 8.52
C ASP A 319 19.56 6.40 7.25
N LEU A 320 18.24 6.54 7.28
CA LEU A 320 17.35 6.25 6.15
C LEU A 320 17.70 7.16 4.96
N TRP A 321 17.86 8.46 5.18
CA TRP A 321 18.29 9.39 4.12
C TRP A 321 19.68 9.08 3.57
N ALA A 322 20.61 8.67 4.43
CA ALA A 322 21.97 8.30 4.03
C ALA A 322 22.06 6.94 3.33
N SER A 323 21.02 6.10 3.41
CA SER A 323 21.02 4.74 2.87
C SER A 323 21.09 4.72 1.34
N GLU A 324 22.08 4.02 0.80
CA GLU A 324 22.22 3.77 -0.64
C GLU A 324 20.99 3.04 -1.20
N GLN A 325 20.33 2.19 -0.41
CA GLN A 325 19.12 1.49 -0.84
C GLN A 325 17.95 2.44 -1.04
N VAL A 326 17.76 3.38 -0.11
CA VAL A 326 16.69 4.38 -0.14
C VAL A 326 16.90 5.32 -1.33
N GLN A 327 18.15 5.75 -1.55
CA GLN A 327 18.54 6.61 -2.67
C GLN A 327 18.35 5.92 -4.03
N ALA A 328 18.80 4.65 -4.16
CA ALA A 328 18.67 3.89 -5.40
C ALA A 328 17.22 3.67 -5.86
N ASN A 329 16.28 3.71 -4.91
CA ASN A 329 14.85 3.56 -5.16
C ASN A 329 14.07 4.87 -5.07
N GLU A 330 14.74 6.01 -4.88
CA GLU A 330 14.13 7.34 -4.76
C GLU A 330 13.00 7.36 -3.71
N GLN A 331 13.12 6.57 -2.64
CA GLN A 331 12.08 6.45 -1.60
C GLN A 331 11.87 7.74 -0.82
N ILE A 332 12.90 8.58 -0.74
CA ILE A 332 12.83 9.96 -0.28
C ILE A 332 13.37 10.82 -1.41
N VAL A 333 12.64 11.88 -1.74
CA VAL A 333 13.02 12.82 -2.79
C VAL A 333 13.08 14.24 -2.24
N GLU A 334 14.01 15.03 -2.78
CA GLU A 334 14.12 16.45 -2.49
C GLU A 334 13.52 17.25 -3.65
N ARG A 335 12.71 18.27 -3.33
CA ARG A 335 12.12 19.18 -4.30
C ARG A 335 12.39 20.62 -3.92
N GLU A 336 12.66 21.42 -4.93
CA GLU A 336 12.73 22.86 -4.79
C GLU A 336 11.32 23.44 -4.71
N HIS A 337 11.10 24.29 -3.71
CA HIS A 337 9.87 25.05 -3.57
C HIS A 337 10.19 26.55 -3.43
N PRO A 338 9.21 27.46 -3.58
CA PRO A 338 9.43 28.91 -3.42
C PRO A 338 10.05 29.35 -2.09
N TRP A 339 9.97 28.50 -1.06
CA TRP A 339 10.51 28.66 0.30
C TRP A 339 11.71 27.75 0.60
N GLY A 340 12.32 27.11 -0.41
CA GLY A 340 13.53 26.28 -0.27
C GLY A 340 13.29 24.78 -0.45
N ALA A 341 14.37 24.01 -0.38
CA ALA A 341 14.36 22.57 -0.57
C ALA A 341 13.58 21.84 0.53
N VAL A 342 12.65 20.96 0.12
CA VAL A 342 11.83 20.13 1.02
C VAL A 342 12.01 18.67 0.64
N LYS A 343 12.19 17.82 1.66
CA LYS A 343 12.28 16.36 1.50
C LYS A 343 10.92 15.72 1.80
N VAL A 344 10.44 14.91 0.87
CA VAL A 344 9.16 14.18 0.98
C VAL A 344 9.36 12.73 0.53
N GLY A 345 8.36 11.88 0.78
CA GLY A 345 8.35 10.52 0.24
C GLY A 345 8.35 10.54 -1.30
N GLY A 346 9.06 9.59 -1.90
CA GLY A 346 9.01 9.34 -3.34
C GLY A 346 7.72 8.63 -3.76
N ALA A 347 7.54 8.51 -5.08
CA ALA A 347 6.41 7.77 -5.63
C ALA A 347 6.52 6.28 -5.25
N PRO A 348 5.45 5.64 -4.75
CA PRO A 348 5.50 4.24 -4.34
C PRO A 348 5.47 3.26 -5.53
N TRP A 349 5.46 3.77 -6.77
CA TRP A 349 5.42 2.99 -8.00
C TRP A 349 6.53 3.41 -8.95
N ARG A 350 7.03 2.43 -9.72
CA ARG A 350 7.94 2.65 -10.84
C ARG A 350 7.42 1.94 -12.08
N PHE A 351 7.14 2.72 -13.11
CA PHE A 351 6.70 2.21 -14.42
C PHE A 351 7.87 2.25 -15.40
N SER A 352 7.97 1.24 -16.26
CA SER A 352 9.04 1.11 -17.27
C SER A 352 8.92 2.14 -18.40
N ALA A 353 7.70 2.46 -18.83
CA ALA A 353 7.44 3.35 -19.98
C ALA A 353 6.81 4.71 -19.62
N THR A 354 6.03 4.77 -18.54
CA THR A 354 5.23 5.94 -18.11
C THR A 354 5.56 6.32 -16.68
N PRO A 355 6.77 6.85 -16.39
CA PRO A 355 7.27 6.99 -15.03
C PRO A 355 6.41 7.93 -14.18
N ALA A 356 6.05 7.48 -12.97
CA ALA A 356 5.47 8.31 -11.94
C ALA A 356 6.48 9.36 -11.45
N ARG A 357 6.00 10.52 -11.00
CA ARG A 357 6.87 11.64 -10.57
C ARG A 357 6.27 12.33 -9.38
N VAL A 358 7.09 12.62 -8.38
CA VAL A 358 6.73 13.54 -7.31
C VAL A 358 7.18 14.94 -7.72
N GLU A 359 6.30 15.93 -7.60
CA GLU A 359 6.54 17.36 -7.83
C GLU A 359 6.23 18.16 -6.56
N ARG A 360 6.52 19.46 -6.55
CA ARG A 360 6.23 20.31 -5.38
C ARG A 360 4.72 20.47 -5.14
N ALA A 361 4.35 20.75 -3.89
CA ALA A 361 3.01 21.24 -3.53
C ALA A 361 2.82 22.73 -3.88
N PRO A 362 1.59 23.16 -4.22
CA PRO A 362 1.30 24.54 -4.62
C PRO A 362 1.07 25.47 -3.42
N ALA A 363 1.36 26.76 -3.59
CA ALA A 363 0.90 27.82 -2.70
C ALA A 363 -0.63 28.02 -2.85
N ILE A 364 -1.24 28.71 -1.88
CA ILE A 364 -2.67 29.01 -1.94
C ILE A 364 -2.97 29.93 -3.12
N ASP A 365 -4.01 29.60 -3.89
CA ASP A 365 -4.50 30.35 -5.06
C ASP A 365 -3.46 30.55 -6.18
N GLU A 366 -2.34 29.82 -6.15
CA GLU A 366 -1.21 30.00 -7.07
C GLU A 366 -1.57 29.89 -8.55
N HIS A 367 -2.59 29.08 -8.87
CA HIS A 367 -2.94 28.73 -10.25
C HIS A 367 -4.30 29.31 -10.67
N ARG A 368 -4.80 30.35 -9.98
CA ARG A 368 -6.12 30.95 -10.24
C ARG A 368 -6.32 31.30 -11.71
N ASP A 369 -5.44 32.10 -12.30
CA ASP A 369 -5.62 32.61 -13.67
C ASP A 369 -5.63 31.46 -14.69
N GLU A 370 -4.80 30.43 -14.48
CA GLU A 370 -4.77 29.24 -15.31
C GLU A 370 -6.08 28.45 -15.24
N VAL A 371 -6.62 28.26 -14.04
CA VAL A 371 -7.89 27.56 -13.82
C VAL A 371 -9.08 28.36 -14.36
N LEU A 372 -9.06 29.69 -14.25
CA LEU A 372 -10.08 30.57 -14.84
C LEU A 372 -10.06 30.49 -16.37
N ALA A 373 -8.89 30.53 -17.00
CA ALA A 373 -8.76 30.37 -18.44
C ALA A 373 -9.28 29.00 -18.92
N LEU A 374 -9.05 27.93 -18.14
CA LEU A 374 -9.55 26.60 -18.43
C LEU A 374 -11.09 26.52 -18.49
N ILE A 375 -11.78 27.21 -17.57
CA ILE A 375 -13.25 27.18 -17.53
C ILE A 375 -13.88 28.08 -18.59
N GLU A 376 -13.19 29.15 -19.01
CA GLU A 376 -13.62 30.07 -20.06
C GLU A 376 -13.46 29.50 -21.47
N ALA A 377 -12.46 28.64 -21.68
CA ALA A 377 -12.26 27.95 -22.97
C ALA A 377 -13.46 27.06 -23.33
N GLU A 378 -13.75 26.81 -24.61
CA GLU A 378 -14.76 25.80 -24.96
C GLU A 378 -14.38 24.43 -24.37
N PRO A 379 -15.33 23.66 -23.81
CA PRO A 379 -15.02 22.34 -23.28
C PRO A 379 -14.47 21.47 -24.40
N PRO A 380 -13.35 20.75 -24.18
CA PRO A 380 -12.74 19.95 -25.23
C PRO A 380 -13.76 18.93 -25.75
N ARG A 381 -13.96 18.91 -27.07
CA ARG A 381 -14.69 17.82 -27.72
C ARG A 381 -13.90 16.54 -27.47
N ARG A 382 -14.47 15.57 -26.77
CA ARG A 382 -13.84 14.26 -26.62
C ARG A 382 -13.83 13.59 -27.99
N ASP A 383 -12.65 13.49 -28.60
CA ASP A 383 -12.46 13.05 -29.99
C ASP A 383 -12.79 11.57 -30.24
N SER A 384 -12.95 10.76 -29.17
CA SER A 384 -13.29 9.34 -29.28
C SER A 384 -14.72 9.07 -28.76
N PRO A 385 -15.60 8.42 -29.56
CA PRO A 385 -16.88 7.94 -29.06
C PRO A 385 -16.62 6.88 -27.98
N ARG A 386 -17.22 7.08 -26.82
CA ARG A 386 -17.12 6.12 -25.72
C ARG A 386 -17.90 4.85 -26.04
N PRO A 387 -17.47 3.68 -25.52
CA PRO A 387 -18.23 2.45 -25.68
C PRO A 387 -19.63 2.61 -25.08
N GLU A 388 -20.62 1.94 -25.68
CA GLU A 388 -21.96 1.90 -25.13
C GLU A 388 -21.96 1.20 -23.75
N PRO A 389 -22.73 1.71 -22.76
CA PRO A 389 -22.76 1.13 -21.42
C PRO A 389 -23.09 -0.36 -21.39
N ARG A 390 -22.24 -1.18 -20.75
CA ARG A 390 -22.47 -2.62 -20.52
C ARG A 390 -22.75 -2.93 -19.02
N PRO A 391 -24.01 -2.98 -18.56
CA PRO A 391 -24.37 -2.85 -17.14
C PRO A 391 -23.97 -3.98 -16.17
N ALA A 392 -23.32 -5.05 -16.64
CA ALA A 392 -23.00 -6.22 -15.83
C ALA A 392 -21.50 -6.49 -15.66
N ALA A 393 -20.63 -5.60 -16.19
CA ALA A 393 -19.20 -5.87 -16.23
C ALA A 393 -18.46 -5.34 -14.99
N ALA A 394 -17.77 -6.24 -14.29
CA ALA A 394 -16.80 -5.86 -13.27
C ALA A 394 -15.62 -5.10 -13.93
N PRO A 395 -14.96 -4.15 -13.24
CA PRO A 395 -13.93 -3.31 -13.86
C PRO A 395 -12.80 -4.08 -14.56
N LEU A 396 -12.46 -5.28 -14.07
CA LEU A 396 -11.43 -6.15 -14.61
C LEU A 396 -12.00 -7.43 -15.25
N GLU A 397 -13.29 -7.49 -15.59
CA GLU A 397 -13.85 -8.63 -16.32
C GLU A 397 -13.07 -8.87 -17.61
N GLY A 398 -12.72 -10.12 -17.89
CA GLY A 398 -11.94 -10.52 -19.08
C GLY A 398 -10.44 -10.25 -18.97
N VAL A 399 -9.93 -9.78 -17.82
CA VAL A 399 -8.49 -9.69 -17.53
C VAL A 399 -8.05 -11.00 -16.87
N THR A 400 -6.98 -11.60 -17.39
CA THR A 400 -6.34 -12.80 -16.84
C THR A 400 -5.06 -12.41 -16.10
N VAL A 401 -4.97 -12.83 -14.85
CA VAL A 401 -3.82 -12.56 -13.96
C VAL A 401 -3.16 -13.88 -13.59
N VAL A 402 -1.86 -13.98 -13.79
CA VAL A 402 -1.04 -15.06 -13.23
C VAL A 402 -0.32 -14.51 -12.00
N GLU A 403 -0.56 -15.12 -10.84
CA GLU A 403 0.14 -14.82 -9.59
C GLU A 403 1.17 -15.93 -9.33
N LEU A 404 2.44 -15.61 -9.54
CA LEU A 404 3.58 -16.41 -9.09
C LEU A 404 4.21 -15.72 -7.88
N ALA A 405 3.48 -15.75 -6.77
CA ALA A 405 3.88 -15.09 -5.53
C ALA A 405 3.40 -15.86 -4.30
N GLN A 406 4.06 -15.61 -3.16
CA GLN A 406 3.71 -16.20 -1.87
C GLN A 406 3.58 -15.13 -0.77
N GLY A 407 3.10 -15.52 0.41
CA GLY A 407 3.08 -14.58 1.54
C GLY A 407 1.88 -13.64 1.54
N ILE A 408 2.15 -12.33 1.67
CA ILE A 408 1.13 -11.34 2.03
C ILE A 408 0.91 -10.31 0.93
N SER A 409 1.92 -9.49 0.61
CA SER A 409 1.73 -8.27 -0.19
C SER A 409 1.27 -8.54 -1.64
N ALA A 410 2.01 -9.37 -2.39
CA ALA A 410 1.63 -9.73 -3.76
C ALA A 410 0.33 -10.57 -3.81
N PRO A 411 0.13 -11.59 -2.95
CA PRO A 411 -1.15 -12.28 -2.86
C PRO A 411 -2.34 -11.37 -2.53
N LEU A 412 -2.19 -10.39 -1.64
CA LEU A 412 -3.23 -9.40 -1.35
C LEU A 412 -3.56 -8.56 -2.58
N ALA A 413 -2.53 -8.07 -3.29
CA ALA A 413 -2.72 -7.27 -4.50
C ALA A 413 -3.46 -8.07 -5.58
N ALA A 414 -3.03 -9.30 -5.86
CA ALA A 414 -3.68 -10.18 -6.82
C ALA A 414 -5.12 -10.56 -6.40
N MET A 415 -5.36 -10.80 -5.11
CA MET A 415 -6.70 -11.02 -4.57
C MET A 415 -7.63 -9.82 -4.83
N GLN A 416 -7.12 -8.59 -4.67
CA GLN A 416 -7.89 -7.39 -4.96
C GLN A 416 -8.19 -7.23 -6.46
N LEU A 417 -7.32 -7.71 -7.35
CA LEU A 417 -7.64 -7.77 -8.79
C LEU A 417 -8.78 -8.78 -9.05
N GLY A 418 -8.77 -9.93 -8.38
CA GLY A 418 -9.87 -10.91 -8.41
C GLY A 418 -11.18 -10.34 -7.84
N ASP A 419 -11.13 -9.60 -6.73
CA ASP A 419 -12.28 -8.88 -6.16
C ASP A 419 -12.88 -7.84 -7.14
N LEU A 420 -12.08 -7.36 -8.10
CA LEU A 420 -12.50 -6.45 -9.18
C LEU A 420 -12.90 -7.19 -10.48
N GLY A 421 -12.92 -8.53 -10.47
CA GLY A 421 -13.46 -9.37 -11.55
C GLY A 421 -12.44 -10.00 -12.49
N ALA A 422 -11.14 -9.93 -12.20
CA ALA A 422 -10.13 -10.63 -12.99
C ALA A 422 -10.14 -12.16 -12.75
N ASP A 423 -9.78 -12.96 -13.76
CA ASP A 423 -9.48 -14.40 -13.56
C ASP A 423 -8.05 -14.55 -13.03
N VAL A 424 -7.92 -14.81 -11.74
CA VAL A 424 -6.62 -14.91 -11.06
C VAL A 424 -6.22 -16.37 -10.90
N ILE A 425 -5.10 -16.74 -11.52
CA ILE A 425 -4.47 -18.06 -11.44
C ILE A 425 -3.27 -17.96 -10.50
N LYS A 426 -3.39 -18.52 -9.30
CA LYS A 426 -2.26 -18.64 -8.36
C LYS A 426 -1.44 -19.87 -8.69
N VAL A 427 -0.16 -19.66 -8.97
CA VAL A 427 0.83 -20.72 -9.18
C VAL A 427 1.57 -20.94 -7.87
N GLU A 428 1.41 -22.13 -7.29
CA GLU A 428 2.11 -22.53 -6.08
C GLU A 428 3.19 -23.58 -6.39
N PRO A 429 4.33 -23.59 -5.66
CA PRO A 429 5.30 -24.68 -5.77
C PRO A 429 4.71 -25.99 -5.19
N PRO A 430 5.35 -27.15 -5.41
CA PRO A 430 4.90 -28.43 -4.86
C PRO A 430 4.68 -28.46 -3.33
N GLY A 431 5.43 -27.63 -2.59
CA GLY A 431 5.27 -27.47 -1.14
C GLY A 431 4.15 -26.51 -0.70
N GLY A 432 3.47 -25.85 -1.65
CA GLY A 432 2.48 -24.81 -1.41
C GLY A 432 3.08 -23.48 -0.97
N ASP A 433 2.22 -22.46 -0.88
CA ASP A 433 2.52 -21.16 -0.27
C ASP A 433 2.89 -21.34 1.21
N TRP A 434 4.00 -20.75 1.65
CA TRP A 434 4.46 -20.88 3.03
C TRP A 434 3.42 -20.42 4.07
N THR A 435 2.51 -19.51 3.71
CA THR A 435 1.45 -19.04 4.61
C THR A 435 0.41 -20.11 4.96
N ARG A 436 0.33 -21.21 4.20
CA ARG A 436 -0.52 -22.37 4.53
C ARG A 436 -0.19 -22.99 5.88
N THR A 437 1.07 -22.85 6.31
CA THR A 437 1.58 -23.41 7.58
C THR A 437 1.62 -22.40 8.73
N VAL A 438 1.18 -21.16 8.48
CA VAL A 438 1.18 -20.09 9.50
C VAL A 438 0.02 -20.30 10.47
N GLY A 439 0.36 -20.48 11.74
CA GLY A 439 -0.56 -20.74 12.83
C GLY A 439 0.19 -21.25 14.08
N PRO A 440 -0.51 -21.61 15.16
CA PRO A 440 -1.96 -21.50 15.37
C PRO A 440 -2.48 -20.05 15.43
N PRO A 441 -3.81 -19.83 15.32
CA PRO A 441 -4.87 -20.83 15.12
C PRO A 441 -4.93 -21.38 13.69
N PHE A 442 -5.53 -22.57 13.54
CA PHE A 442 -5.88 -23.17 12.25
C PHE A 442 -7.39 -23.40 12.15
N LEU A 443 -7.97 -23.29 10.95
CA LEU A 443 -9.35 -23.65 10.65
C LEU A 443 -9.37 -25.05 10.02
N GLY A 444 -9.47 -26.08 10.86
CA GLY A 444 -9.15 -27.44 10.42
C GLY A 444 -7.66 -27.57 10.16
N GLU A 445 -7.27 -27.96 8.95
CA GLU A 445 -5.87 -28.02 8.52
C GLU A 445 -5.39 -26.74 7.81
N GLU A 446 -6.30 -25.77 7.61
CA GLU A 446 -6.01 -24.58 6.81
C GLU A 446 -5.62 -23.37 7.67
N SER A 447 -4.64 -22.61 7.19
CA SER A 447 -4.22 -21.35 7.79
C SER A 447 -5.26 -20.24 7.51
N PRO A 448 -5.81 -19.56 8.54
CA PRO A 448 -6.70 -18.43 8.33
C PRO A 448 -5.99 -17.25 7.64
N VAL A 449 -4.66 -17.15 7.75
CA VAL A 449 -3.87 -16.14 7.04
C VAL A 449 -3.89 -16.43 5.53
N TYR A 450 -3.63 -17.67 5.13
CA TYR A 450 -3.68 -18.07 3.72
C TYR A 450 -5.08 -17.84 3.13
N LEU A 451 -6.13 -18.29 3.83
CA LEU A 451 -7.51 -18.16 3.38
C LEU A 451 -7.93 -16.69 3.21
N ALA A 452 -7.48 -15.80 4.09
CA ALA A 452 -7.81 -14.37 4.04
C ALA A 452 -7.22 -13.63 2.82
N LEU A 453 -6.16 -14.19 2.22
CA LEU A 453 -5.37 -13.57 1.15
C LEU A 453 -5.61 -14.19 -0.23
N ASN A 454 -6.41 -15.26 -0.31
CA ASN A 454 -6.52 -16.09 -1.52
C ASN A 454 -7.96 -16.37 -1.97
N ARG A 455 -8.95 -15.56 -1.53
CA ARG A 455 -10.30 -15.60 -2.13
C ARG A 455 -10.27 -15.10 -3.58
N ASN A 456 -11.26 -15.51 -4.38
CA ASN A 456 -11.40 -15.11 -5.79
C ASN A 456 -10.19 -15.48 -6.67
N LYS A 457 -9.49 -16.57 -6.32
CA LYS A 457 -8.40 -17.15 -7.11
C LYS A 457 -8.66 -18.64 -7.38
N ARG A 458 -8.11 -19.15 -8.46
CA ARG A 458 -7.96 -20.59 -8.71
C ARG A 458 -6.49 -20.97 -8.68
N GLY A 459 -6.16 -22.07 -8.01
CA GLY A 459 -4.78 -22.51 -7.80
C GLY A 459 -4.33 -23.59 -8.78
N VAL A 460 -3.04 -23.59 -9.11
CA VAL A 460 -2.34 -24.69 -9.77
C VAL A 460 -0.99 -24.90 -9.08
N VAL A 461 -0.57 -26.16 -8.94
CA VAL A 461 0.74 -26.50 -8.41
C VAL A 461 1.69 -26.79 -9.57
N LEU A 462 2.76 -26.02 -9.68
CA LEU A 462 3.80 -26.19 -10.71
C LEU A 462 5.18 -26.18 -10.06
N ASP A 463 6.01 -27.17 -10.38
CA ASP A 463 7.45 -27.09 -10.10
C ASP A 463 8.13 -26.35 -11.26
N VAL A 464 8.46 -25.08 -11.03
CA VAL A 464 9.05 -24.22 -12.07
C VAL A 464 10.52 -24.55 -12.35
N GLU A 465 11.14 -25.39 -11.51
CA GLU A 465 12.50 -25.89 -11.72
C GLU A 465 12.53 -27.08 -12.70
N ASP A 466 11.41 -27.77 -12.86
CA ASP A 466 11.28 -28.86 -13.82
C ASP A 466 10.83 -28.34 -15.21
N ALA A 467 11.20 -29.06 -16.27
CA ALA A 467 10.91 -28.62 -17.64
C ALA A 467 9.41 -28.58 -17.97
N ALA A 468 8.58 -29.42 -17.34
CA ALA A 468 7.16 -29.51 -17.62
C ALA A 468 6.36 -28.40 -16.91
N GLY A 469 6.64 -28.17 -15.63
CA GLY A 469 6.10 -27.07 -14.85
C GLY A 469 6.56 -25.73 -15.38
N ARG A 470 7.82 -25.61 -15.84
CA ARG A 470 8.27 -24.43 -16.58
C ARG A 470 7.48 -24.20 -17.86
N ALA A 471 7.34 -25.21 -18.72
CA ALA A 471 6.58 -25.07 -19.95
C ALA A 471 5.09 -24.73 -19.69
N ALA A 472 4.51 -25.27 -18.63
CA ALA A 472 3.15 -24.93 -18.21
C ALA A 472 3.03 -23.48 -17.74
N LEU A 473 3.99 -22.99 -16.94
CA LEU A 473 4.04 -21.59 -16.52
C LEU A 473 4.19 -20.65 -17.72
N ASP A 474 5.10 -20.94 -18.64
CA ASP A 474 5.29 -20.12 -19.86
C ASP A 474 3.99 -20.06 -20.69
N GLY A 475 3.25 -21.18 -20.78
CA GLY A 475 1.94 -21.23 -21.42
C GLY A 475 0.88 -20.37 -20.72
N LEU A 476 0.88 -20.32 -19.39
CA LEU A 476 0.01 -19.42 -18.62
C LEU A 476 0.35 -17.95 -18.87
N ILE A 477 1.65 -17.59 -18.81
CA ILE A 477 2.13 -16.21 -19.02
C ILE A 477 1.84 -15.73 -20.44
N ALA A 478 1.96 -16.61 -21.45
CA ALA A 478 1.67 -16.28 -22.84
C ALA A 478 0.20 -15.89 -23.08
N GLY A 479 -0.73 -16.37 -22.23
CA GLY A 479 -2.15 -16.04 -22.30
C GLY A 479 -2.61 -15.01 -21.26
N ALA A 480 -1.70 -14.46 -20.45
CA ALA A 480 -2.03 -13.54 -19.37
C ALA A 480 -1.92 -12.07 -19.81
N ASP A 481 -2.76 -11.22 -19.21
CA ASP A 481 -2.66 -9.77 -19.33
C ASP A 481 -1.73 -9.20 -18.24
N VAL A 482 -1.73 -9.83 -17.06
CA VAL A 482 -0.95 -9.39 -15.90
C VAL A 482 -0.20 -10.57 -15.29
N LEU A 483 1.08 -10.36 -15.01
CA LEU A 483 1.89 -11.23 -14.16
C LEU A 483 2.20 -10.50 -12.85
N VAL A 484 1.89 -11.12 -11.72
CA VAL A 484 2.25 -10.66 -10.38
C VAL A 484 3.26 -11.61 -9.79
N THR A 485 4.43 -11.10 -9.39
CA THR A 485 5.53 -11.85 -8.77
C THR A 485 5.99 -11.19 -7.47
N ASP A 486 6.72 -11.94 -6.64
CA ASP A 486 7.44 -11.45 -5.47
C ASP A 486 8.91 -11.93 -5.45
N LEU A 487 9.47 -12.14 -6.65
CA LEU A 487 10.78 -12.73 -6.83
C LEU A 487 11.88 -11.69 -6.60
N ALA A 488 12.94 -12.08 -5.89
CA ALA A 488 14.15 -11.27 -5.85
C ALA A 488 14.71 -11.07 -7.28
N PRO A 489 15.34 -9.92 -7.60
CA PRO A 489 15.83 -9.64 -8.95
C PRO A 489 16.75 -10.72 -9.53
N ALA A 490 17.68 -11.25 -8.72
CA ALA A 490 18.57 -12.34 -9.13
C ALA A 490 17.80 -13.65 -9.41
N GLU A 491 16.74 -13.91 -8.64
CA GLU A 491 15.89 -15.10 -8.83
C GLU A 491 15.03 -14.97 -10.09
N ALA A 492 14.39 -13.82 -10.30
CA ALA A 492 13.67 -13.51 -11.52
C ALA A 492 14.58 -13.62 -12.75
N GLN A 493 15.84 -13.17 -12.66
CA GLN A 493 16.84 -13.33 -13.72
C GLN A 493 17.17 -14.80 -13.98
N ARG A 494 17.43 -15.59 -12.93
CA ARG A 494 17.76 -17.01 -13.05
C ARG A 494 16.63 -17.80 -13.73
N LEU A 495 15.39 -17.47 -13.38
CA LEU A 495 14.21 -18.08 -13.97
C LEU A 495 13.84 -17.48 -15.34
N GLY A 496 14.46 -16.38 -15.78
CA GLY A 496 14.09 -15.70 -17.03
C GLY A 496 12.68 -15.13 -16.98
N LEU A 497 12.27 -14.62 -15.81
CA LEU A 497 10.96 -14.05 -15.51
C LEU A 497 11.04 -12.54 -15.26
N ARG A 498 12.14 -11.87 -15.67
CA ARG A 498 12.18 -10.41 -15.62
C ARG A 498 11.26 -9.84 -16.69
N TYR A 499 10.78 -8.63 -16.48
CA TYR A 499 9.95 -7.95 -17.48
C TYR A 499 10.64 -7.91 -18.85
N GLU A 500 11.95 -7.65 -18.90
CA GLU A 500 12.72 -7.59 -20.15
C GLU A 500 12.82 -8.94 -20.87
N ASP A 501 12.79 -10.05 -20.12
CA ASP A 501 12.83 -11.40 -20.70
C ASP A 501 11.47 -11.79 -21.29
N LEU A 502 10.38 -11.34 -20.64
CA LEU A 502 9.00 -11.70 -20.99
C LEU A 502 8.38 -10.78 -22.04
N ALA A 503 8.72 -9.49 -22.05
CA ALA A 503 8.12 -8.48 -22.91
C ALA A 503 8.37 -8.73 -24.41
N ALA A 504 9.42 -9.49 -24.76
CA ALA A 504 9.65 -9.89 -26.15
C ALA A 504 8.64 -10.94 -26.64
N ALA A 505 8.18 -11.82 -25.76
CA ALA A 505 7.24 -12.90 -26.07
C ALA A 505 5.77 -12.48 -25.90
N ASN A 506 5.50 -11.61 -24.92
CA ASN A 506 4.19 -11.01 -24.69
C ASN A 506 4.35 -9.49 -24.47
N PRO A 507 4.32 -8.68 -25.55
CA PRO A 507 4.57 -7.23 -25.47
C PRO A 507 3.46 -6.44 -24.77
N ASP A 508 2.26 -7.03 -24.63
CA ASP A 508 1.12 -6.41 -23.95
C ASP A 508 1.07 -6.76 -22.45
N LEU A 509 1.98 -7.61 -21.96
CA LEU A 509 2.03 -8.06 -20.57
C LEU A 509 2.33 -6.91 -19.60
N ILE A 510 1.49 -6.76 -18.58
CA ILE A 510 1.78 -5.93 -17.41
C ILE A 510 2.45 -6.82 -16.35
N HIS A 511 3.72 -6.56 -16.06
CA HIS A 511 4.45 -7.27 -15.00
C HIS A 511 4.59 -6.40 -13.75
N CYS A 512 4.06 -6.87 -12.62
CA CYS A 512 4.24 -6.27 -11.31
C CYS A 512 5.04 -7.20 -10.41
N ASN A 513 6.28 -6.84 -10.09
CA ASN A 513 7.10 -7.54 -9.11
C ASN A 513 7.10 -6.78 -7.78
N VAL A 514 6.74 -7.47 -6.70
CA VAL A 514 6.65 -6.90 -5.35
C VAL A 514 7.83 -7.38 -4.51
N THR A 515 8.87 -6.57 -4.42
CA THR A 515 10.08 -6.90 -3.66
C THR A 515 10.18 -6.08 -2.37
N PRO A 516 10.81 -6.62 -1.31
CA PRO A 516 10.90 -5.93 -0.01
C PRO A 516 11.75 -4.65 -0.06
N PHE A 517 12.79 -4.62 -0.89
CA PHE A 517 13.73 -3.50 -0.95
C PHE A 517 13.72 -2.76 -2.30
N GLY A 518 12.89 -3.17 -3.26
CA GLY A 518 12.91 -2.63 -4.62
C GLY A 518 13.90 -3.34 -5.54
N GLU A 519 13.81 -3.04 -6.84
CA GLU A 519 14.57 -3.69 -7.92
C GLU A 519 16.03 -3.20 -8.05
N ARG A 520 16.40 -2.14 -7.31
CA ARG A 520 17.69 -1.44 -7.43
C ARG A 520 18.36 -1.31 -6.07
N GLY A 521 19.66 -1.04 -6.08
CA GLY A 521 20.44 -0.82 -4.85
C GLY A 521 21.03 -2.09 -4.23
N PRO A 522 21.86 -1.92 -3.18
CA PRO A 522 22.64 -3.02 -2.59
C PRO A 522 21.81 -4.10 -1.88
N LEU A 523 20.59 -3.79 -1.45
CA LEU A 523 19.70 -4.71 -0.73
C LEU A 523 18.63 -5.35 -1.62
N ARG A 524 18.63 -5.11 -2.93
CA ARG A 524 17.57 -5.58 -3.84
C ARG A 524 17.32 -7.10 -3.81
N ASP A 525 18.39 -7.87 -3.54
CA ASP A 525 18.37 -9.34 -3.50
C ASP A 525 18.30 -9.87 -2.05
N LYS A 526 18.20 -8.99 -1.05
CA LYS A 526 18.16 -9.37 0.36
C LYS A 526 16.78 -9.95 0.74
N PRO A 527 16.72 -11.08 1.46
CA PRO A 527 15.46 -11.60 1.99
C PRO A 527 14.74 -10.57 2.88
N GLY A 528 13.44 -10.39 2.63
CA GLY A 528 12.60 -9.47 3.39
C GLY A 528 11.73 -10.18 4.43
N ALA A 529 11.35 -9.43 5.46
CA ALA A 529 10.30 -9.76 6.40
C ALA A 529 9.65 -8.46 6.90
N GLU A 530 8.37 -8.49 7.24
CA GLU A 530 7.63 -7.30 7.68
C GLU A 530 8.33 -6.60 8.86
N ILE A 531 8.77 -7.35 9.88
CA ILE A 531 9.49 -6.79 11.03
C ILE A 531 10.82 -6.11 10.63
N VAL A 532 11.47 -6.60 9.58
CA VAL A 532 12.72 -6.01 9.06
C VAL A 532 12.43 -4.69 8.38
N LEU A 533 11.37 -4.61 7.57
CA LEU A 533 10.94 -3.38 6.92
C LEU A 533 10.48 -2.33 7.93
N GLN A 534 9.77 -2.74 8.99
CA GLN A 534 9.35 -1.84 10.07
C GLN A 534 10.53 -1.29 10.87
N ALA A 535 11.54 -2.12 11.14
CA ALA A 535 12.77 -1.68 11.81
C ALA A 535 13.55 -0.67 10.98
N MET A 536 13.67 -0.93 9.68
CA MET A 536 14.41 -0.06 8.76
C MET A 536 13.62 1.20 8.39
N GLY A 537 12.30 1.21 8.54
CA GLY A 537 11.43 2.36 8.24
C GLY A 537 11.21 3.34 9.39
N ASP A 538 11.92 3.20 10.52
CA ASP A 538 11.78 4.01 11.75
C ASP A 538 10.32 4.09 12.26
N ILE A 539 9.54 3.01 12.11
CA ILE A 539 8.09 3.03 12.38
C ILE A 539 7.80 2.91 13.91
N TRP A 540 8.71 2.30 14.67
CA TRP A 540 8.68 2.30 16.14
C TRP A 540 10.09 2.13 16.75
N ARG A 541 10.25 2.56 18.02
CA ARG A 541 11.48 2.34 18.80
C ARG A 541 11.16 1.82 20.20
N TYR A 542 12.09 1.00 20.72
CA TYR A 542 12.03 0.28 22.00
C TYR A 542 12.33 1.16 23.20
#